data_AF-A0A7V9FXQ7-F1
#
_entry.id   AF-A0A7V9FXQ7-F1
#
_cell.length_a   1.000
_cell.length_b   1.000
_cell.length_c   1.000
_cell.angle_alpha   90.00
_cell.angle_beta   90.00
_cell.angle_gamma   90.00
#
_symmetry.space_group_name_H-M   'P 1'
#
loop_
_entity.id
_entity.type
_entity.pdbx_description
1 polymer ?
#
loop_
_entity_poly.entity_id
_entity_poly.type
_entity_poly.pdbx_seq_one_letter_code
_entity_poly.pdbx_strand_id
1 'polypeptide(L)'
;MEAAVATEMPASDARERLLAFVEEMATALGHPRRRENALLYVRGLVEHGGRKSLQPTLFRLEETPARYESMQQFLADSPWDPGLLVRACAERVAPAIGVIAWVVDDTGIP
;
A
#
# COMPACT_ATOMS: atom_id res chain seq x y z
N MET A 1 21.06 -25.05 10.46
CA MET A 1 20.08 -24.98 9.37
C MET A 1 18.72 -25.20 10.00
N GLU A 2 18.24 -24.16 10.66
CA GLU A 2 16.97 -24.17 11.37
C GLU A 2 15.90 -24.00 10.30
N ALA A 3 15.05 -25.03 10.14
CA ALA A 3 13.94 -24.97 9.22
C ALA A 3 13.11 -23.74 9.59
N ALA A 4 13.06 -22.74 8.71
CA ALA A 4 12.08 -21.69 8.80
C ALA A 4 10.73 -22.39 8.73
N VAL A 5 10.12 -22.59 9.91
CA VAL A 5 8.71 -22.93 10.02
C VAL A 5 8.02 -21.79 9.29
N ALA A 6 7.59 -22.07 8.06
CA ALA A 6 6.63 -21.22 7.39
C ALA A 6 5.38 -21.29 8.27
N THR A 7 5.26 -20.34 9.19
CA THR A 7 4.00 -20.07 9.86
C THR A 7 2.99 -19.90 8.74
N GLU A 8 2.09 -20.86 8.59
CA GLU A 8 0.90 -20.71 7.76
C GLU A 8 0.12 -19.53 8.35
N MET A 9 0.38 -18.33 7.83
CA MET A 9 -0.36 -17.13 8.19
C MET A 9 -1.64 -17.15 7.36
N PRO A 10 -2.82 -17.23 7.97
CA PRO A 10 -4.08 -17.10 7.26
C PRO A 10 -4.10 -15.84 6.41
N ALA A 11 -4.74 -15.90 5.24
CA ALA A 11 -4.89 -14.73 4.38
C ALA A 11 -5.63 -13.57 5.07
N SER A 12 -6.51 -13.87 6.04
CA SER A 12 -7.14 -12.87 6.91
C SER A 12 -6.13 -12.10 7.73
N ASP A 13 -5.20 -12.79 8.36
CA ASP A 13 -4.22 -12.22 9.28
C ASP A 13 -3.17 -11.42 8.49
N ALA A 14 -2.79 -11.92 7.31
CA ALA A 14 -1.97 -11.19 6.35
C ALA A 14 -2.65 -9.88 5.90
N ARG A 15 -3.95 -9.94 5.61
CA ARG A 15 -4.76 -8.78 5.22
C ARG A 15 -4.84 -7.77 6.36
N GLU A 16 -5.13 -8.21 7.59
CA GLU A 16 -5.20 -7.33 8.75
C GLU A 16 -3.86 -6.62 9.01
N ARG A 17 -2.75 -7.36 8.92
CA ARG A 17 -1.41 -6.78 9.01
C ARG A 17 -1.13 -5.77 7.91
N LEU A 18 -1.55 -6.06 6.67
CA LEU A 18 -1.40 -5.14 5.55
C LEU A 18 -2.20 -3.85 5.79
N LEU A 19 -3.47 -3.97 6.18
CA LEU A 19 -4.34 -2.82 6.43
C LEU A 19 -3.79 -1.96 7.58
N ALA A 20 -3.36 -2.57 8.68
CA ALA A 20 -2.74 -1.85 9.80
C ALA A 20 -1.47 -1.12 9.38
N PHE A 21 -0.61 -1.75 8.58
CA PHE A 21 0.59 -1.13 8.04
C PHE A 21 0.24 0.09 7.17
N VAL A 22 -0.68 -0.07 6.23
CA VAL A 22 -1.04 1.00 5.29
C VAL A 22 -1.76 2.15 5.99
N GLU A 23 -2.64 1.88 6.97
CA GLU A 23 -3.34 2.91 7.75
C GLU A 23 -2.36 3.85 8.47
N GLU A 24 -1.31 3.29 9.07
CA GLU A 24 -0.28 4.07 9.75
C GLU A 24 0.45 5.00 8.77
N MET A 25 0.85 4.50 7.60
CA MET A 25 1.53 5.31 6.58
C MET A 25 0.59 6.37 5.99
N ALA A 26 -0.66 6.00 5.74
CA ALA A 26 -1.66 6.85 5.13
C ALA A 26 -2.10 8.00 6.05
N THR A 27 -1.84 7.94 7.35
CA THR A 27 -2.11 9.03 8.29
C THR A 27 -1.53 10.36 7.80
N ALA A 28 -0.35 10.32 7.18
CA ALA A 28 0.34 11.48 6.62
C ALA A 28 -0.40 12.14 5.44
N LEU A 29 -1.36 11.45 4.81
CA LEU A 29 -2.17 12.01 3.71
C LEU A 29 -3.23 13.02 4.18
N GLY A 30 -3.45 13.14 5.49
CA GLY A 30 -4.29 14.15 6.12
C GLY A 30 -5.79 13.92 5.99
N HIS A 31 -6.32 13.80 4.78
CA HIS A 31 -7.75 13.70 4.52
C HIS A 31 -8.26 12.24 4.60
N PRO A 32 -9.36 11.95 5.34
CA PRO A 32 -9.86 10.57 5.53
C PRO A 32 -10.07 9.79 4.23
N ARG A 33 -10.71 10.41 3.23
CA ARG A 33 -10.91 9.81 1.90
C ARG A 33 -9.61 9.40 1.19
N ARG A 34 -8.49 10.10 1.42
CA ARG A 34 -7.18 9.72 0.86
C ARG A 34 -6.64 8.46 1.55
N ARG A 35 -6.90 8.31 2.85
CA ARG A 35 -6.51 7.10 3.60
C ARG A 35 -7.32 5.88 3.17
N GLU A 36 -8.64 6.04 3.08
CA GLU A 36 -9.54 5.01 2.55
C GLU A 36 -9.08 4.54 1.15
N ASN A 37 -8.80 5.49 0.25
CA ASN A 37 -8.41 5.16 -1.11
C ASN A 37 -6.98 4.57 -1.19
N ALA A 38 -6.05 4.99 -0.33
CA ALA A 38 -4.73 4.38 -0.22
C ALA A 38 -4.81 2.91 0.22
N LEU A 39 -5.61 2.62 1.27
CA LEU A 39 -5.88 1.26 1.72
C LEU A 39 -6.46 0.39 0.61
N LEU A 40 -7.50 0.90 -0.06
CA LEU A 40 -8.19 0.18 -1.12
C LEU A 40 -7.26 -0.11 -2.31
N TYR A 41 -6.43 0.86 -2.69
CA TYR A 41 -5.47 0.71 -3.78
C TYR A 41 -4.41 -0.35 -3.46
N VAL A 42 -3.78 -0.27 -2.28
CA VAL A 42 -2.74 -1.24 -1.88
C VAL A 42 -3.31 -2.64 -1.75
N ARG A 43 -4.50 -2.78 -1.15
CA ARG A 43 -5.22 -4.05 -1.07
C ARG A 43 -5.42 -4.65 -2.46
N GLY A 44 -5.90 -3.84 -3.40
CA GLY A 44 -6.09 -4.25 -4.79
C GLY A 44 -4.82 -4.71 -5.51
N LEU A 45 -3.68 -4.06 -5.23
CA LEU A 45 -2.39 -4.46 -5.79
C LEU A 45 -1.88 -5.77 -5.21
N VAL A 46 -2.00 -5.95 -3.88
CA VAL A 46 -1.44 -7.10 -3.16
C VAL A 46 -2.32 -8.33 -3.28
N GLU A 47 -3.64 -8.21 -3.09
CA GLU A 47 -4.56 -9.36 -3.09
C GLU A 47 -4.76 -9.96 -4.48
N HIS A 48 -4.57 -9.18 -5.54
CA HIS A 48 -4.93 -9.62 -6.88
C HIS A 48 -3.78 -9.67 -7.88
N GLY A 49 -2.61 -9.09 -7.59
CA GLY A 49 -1.34 -9.25 -8.34
C GLY A 49 -1.37 -9.01 -9.86
N GLY A 50 -2.52 -8.58 -10.40
CA GLY A 50 -2.80 -8.54 -11.83
C GLY A 50 -2.57 -7.15 -12.44
N ARG A 51 -3.33 -6.82 -13.48
CA ARG A 51 -3.24 -5.48 -14.12
C ARG A 51 -3.49 -4.37 -13.08
N LYS A 52 -2.57 -3.41 -13.02
CA LYS A 52 -2.65 -2.17 -12.20
C LYS A 52 -3.77 -1.20 -12.60
N SER A 53 -4.69 -1.63 -13.46
CA SER A 53 -5.86 -0.87 -13.87
C SER A 53 -6.89 -0.80 -12.74
N LEU A 54 -7.44 0.39 -12.51
CA LEU A 54 -8.32 0.70 -11.39
C LEU A 54 -9.68 -0.03 -11.48
N GLN A 55 -10.30 -0.07 -12.65
CA GLN A 55 -11.62 -0.69 -12.83
C GLN A 55 -11.63 -2.21 -12.54
N PRO A 56 -10.71 -3.03 -13.07
CA PRO A 56 -10.61 -4.45 -12.68
C PRO A 56 -10.28 -4.66 -11.21
N THR A 57 -9.50 -3.78 -10.59
CA THR A 57 -9.21 -3.86 -9.15
C THR A 57 -10.47 -3.65 -8.33
N LEU A 58 -11.24 -2.59 -8.59
CA LEU A 58 -12.49 -2.33 -7.88
C LEU A 58 -13.51 -3.46 -8.08
N PHE A 59 -13.60 -3.99 -9.30
CA PHE A 59 -14.48 -5.13 -9.58
C PHE A 59 -14.14 -6.37 -8.74
N ARG A 60 -12.85 -6.72 -8.63
CA ARG A 60 -12.42 -7.89 -7.83
C ARG A 60 -12.59 -7.70 -6.32
N LEU A 61 -12.50 -6.46 -5.85
CA LEU A 61 -12.75 -6.11 -4.45
C LEU A 61 -14.25 -5.93 -4.14
N GLU A 62 -15.13 -6.17 -5.13
CA GLU A 62 -16.59 -6.02 -5.03
C GLU A 62 -17.03 -4.59 -4.66
N GLU A 63 -16.25 -3.60 -5.12
CA GLU A 63 -16.52 -2.18 -4.86
C GLU A 63 -17.55 -1.61 -5.84
N THR A 64 -18.26 -0.58 -5.37
CA THR A 64 -19.28 0.10 -6.19
C THR A 64 -18.63 0.94 -7.31
N PRO A 65 -19.32 1.14 -8.45
CA PRO A 65 -18.85 2.04 -9.50
C PRO A 65 -18.60 3.48 -9.01
N ALA A 66 -19.33 3.92 -7.99
CA ALA A 66 -19.14 5.24 -7.38
C ALA A 66 -17.75 5.41 -6.73
N ARG A 67 -17.07 4.32 -6.35
CA ARG A 67 -15.69 4.38 -5.83
C ARG A 67 -14.66 4.63 -6.92
N TYR A 68 -14.99 4.40 -8.19
CA TYR A 68 -14.09 4.62 -9.33
C TYR A 68 -13.60 6.07 -9.37
N GLU A 69 -14.52 7.04 -9.41
CA GLU A 69 -14.17 8.47 -9.50
C GLU A 69 -13.36 8.93 -8.28
N SER A 70 -13.72 8.46 -7.08
CA SER A 70 -12.97 8.83 -5.87
C SER A 70 -11.53 8.32 -5.92
N MET A 71 -11.32 7.11 -6.42
CA MET A 71 -10.00 6.50 -6.56
C MET A 71 -9.20 7.14 -7.70
N GLN A 72 -9.86 7.44 -8.83
CA GLN A 72 -9.25 8.14 -9.95
C GLN A 72 -8.74 9.51 -9.51
N GLN A 73 -9.59 10.30 -8.84
CA GLN A 73 -9.21 11.59 -8.27
C GLN A 73 -8.04 11.44 -7.28
N PHE A 74 -8.05 10.40 -6.44
CA PHE A 74 -6.97 10.17 -5.47
C PHE A 74 -5.62 9.90 -6.14
N LEU A 75 -5.59 9.09 -7.20
CA LEU A 75 -4.36 8.71 -7.89
C LEU A 75 -3.86 9.76 -8.89
N ALA A 76 -4.77 10.48 -9.56
CA ALA A 76 -4.43 11.37 -10.67
C ALA A 76 -4.33 12.85 -10.24
N ASP A 77 -5.24 13.32 -9.39
CA ASP A 77 -5.51 14.76 -9.26
C ASP A 77 -5.44 15.28 -7.82
N SER A 78 -5.38 14.39 -6.82
CA SER A 78 -5.41 14.81 -5.42
C SER A 78 -4.05 15.39 -5.00
N PRO A 79 -4.01 16.60 -4.42
CA PRO A 79 -2.76 17.24 -4.00
C PRO A 79 -2.31 16.68 -2.65
N TRP A 80 -1.65 15.53 -2.67
CA TRP A 80 -0.89 14.98 -1.54
C TRP A 80 0.57 14.78 -1.98
N ASP A 81 1.50 14.96 -1.04
CA ASP A 81 2.93 14.80 -1.29
C ASP A 81 3.33 13.32 -1.12
N PRO A 82 3.81 12.63 -2.17
CA PRO A 82 4.28 11.25 -2.06
C PRO A 82 5.47 11.07 -1.13
N GLY A 83 6.29 12.12 -0.95
CA GLY A 83 7.41 12.11 -0.01
C GLY A 83 6.97 11.83 1.42
N LEU A 84 5.74 12.21 1.81
CA LEU A 84 5.19 11.93 3.13
C LEU A 84 4.97 10.43 3.37
N LEU A 85 4.50 9.69 2.36
CA LEU A 85 4.34 8.23 2.45
C LEU A 85 5.70 7.53 2.51
N VAL A 86 6.63 7.93 1.63
CA VAL A 86 7.99 7.37 1.60
C VAL A 86 8.69 7.58 2.94
N ARG A 87 8.57 8.80 3.50
CA ARG A 87 9.13 9.15 4.80
C ARG A 87 8.52 8.31 5.92
N ALA A 88 7.19 8.21 5.98
CA ALA A 88 6.51 7.40 7.00
C ALA A 88 6.98 5.92 6.92
N CYS A 89 7.08 5.37 5.71
CA CYS A 89 7.59 4.01 5.49
C CYS A 89 9.03 3.86 6.00
N ALA A 90 9.91 4.79 5.65
CA ALA A 90 11.31 4.76 6.07
C ALA A 90 11.44 4.86 7.60
N GLU A 91 10.73 5.80 8.23
CA GLU A 91 10.73 6.01 9.68
C GLU A 91 10.22 4.78 10.45
N ARG A 92 9.20 4.08 9.92
CA ARG A 92 8.68 2.84 10.52
C ARG A 92 9.58 1.63 10.29
N VAL A 93 10.09 1.45 9.07
CA VAL A 93 10.78 0.20 8.67
C VAL A 93 12.24 0.20 9.09
N ALA A 94 12.94 1.34 9.03
CA ALA A 94 14.38 1.38 9.29
C ALA A 94 14.77 0.84 10.68
N PRO A 95 14.06 1.19 11.79
CA PRO A 95 14.33 0.58 13.09
C PRO A 95 14.00 -0.92 13.15
N ALA A 96 12.97 -1.36 12.42
CA ALA A 96 12.50 -2.75 12.44
C ALA A 96 13.45 -3.72 11.72
N ILE A 97 14.17 -3.25 10.70
CA ILE A 97 15.10 -4.09 9.92
C ILE A 97 16.56 -3.97 10.37
N GLY A 98 16.89 -3.02 11.26
CA GLY A 98 18.24 -2.83 11.77
C GLY A 98 19.25 -2.56 10.66
N VAL A 99 19.06 -1.47 9.90
CA VAL A 99 19.84 -1.16 8.68
C VAL A 99 21.36 -1.23 8.93
N ILE A 100 22.04 -2.13 8.21
CA ILE A 100 23.51 -2.29 8.26
C ILE A 100 24.24 -1.78 7.01
N ALA A 101 23.52 -1.61 5.90
CA ALA A 101 24.05 -1.16 4.63
C ALA A 101 22.94 -0.56 3.77
N TRP A 102 23.33 0.32 2.83
CA TRP A 102 22.44 0.92 1.85
C TRP A 102 22.77 0.38 0.46
N VAL A 103 21.75 -0.06 -0.27
CA VAL A 103 21.84 -0.33 -1.71
C VAL A 103 21.28 0.88 -2.42
N VAL A 104 22.12 1.56 -3.19
CA VAL A 104 21.74 2.74 -3.99
C VAL A 104 21.91 2.37 -5.45
N ASP A 105 20.83 2.44 -6.20
CA ASP A 105 20.77 2.14 -7.63
C ASP A 105 19.87 3.17 -8.33
N ASP A 106 20.22 3.53 -9.56
CA ASP A 106 19.44 4.48 -10.34
C ASP A 106 18.28 3.75 -11.02
N THR A 107 17.05 4.04 -10.58
CA THR A 107 15.85 3.53 -11.25
C THR A 107 15.32 4.57 -12.24
N GLY A 108 15.47 4.31 -13.53
CA GLY A 108 14.81 5.09 -14.58
C GLY A 108 13.32 4.78 -14.65
N ILE A 109 12.47 5.80 -14.61
CA ILE A 109 11.05 5.71 -14.97
C ILE A 109 10.95 6.23 -16.41
N PRO A 110 10.68 5.37 -17.42
CA PRO A 110 10.57 5.76 -18.82
C PRO A 110 9.36 6.68 -19.10
#